data_AF-A0A929VLZ0-F1
#
_entry.id   AF-A0A929VLZ0-F1
#
_cell.length_a   1.000
_cell.length_b   1.000
_cell.length_c   1.000
_cell.angle_alpha   90.00
_cell.angle_beta   90.00
_cell.angle_gamma   90.00
#
_symmetry.space_group_name_H-M   'P 1'
#
loop_
_entity.id
_entity.type
_entity.pdbx_description
1 polymer ?
#
loop_
_entity_poly.entity_id
_entity_poly.type
_entity_poly.pdbx_seq_one_letter_code
_entity_poly.pdbx_strand_id
1 'polypeptide(L)' 'MNVIRATISDISNILKIFEEAKAYIKSQGFDQWQNEDYPNEEIIQDDISNEASFILCDDDKL' A
#
# COMPACT_ATOMS: atom_id res chain seq x y z
N MET A 1 -7.40 -14.02 -9.41
CA MET A 1 -6.31 -13.36 -8.66
C MET A 1 -5.01 -13.40 -9.45
N ASN A 2 -4.44 -12.24 -9.73
CA ASN A 2 -3.20 -12.04 -10.47
C ASN A 2 -2.24 -11.14 -9.68
N VAL A 3 -0.94 -11.37 -9.79
CA VAL A 3 0.08 -10.51 -9.18
C VAL A 3 0.76 -9.71 -10.27
N ILE A 4 0.69 -8.38 -10.18
CA ILE A 4 1.35 -7.46 -11.10
C ILE A 4 2.42 -6.64 -10.37
N ARG A 5 3.42 -6.17 -11.09
CA ARG A 5 4.33 -5.14 -10.57
C ARG A 5 3.59 -3.81 -10.50
N ALA A 6 3.72 -3.10 -9.38
CA ALA A 6 3.15 -1.78 -9.23
C ALA A 6 3.86 -0.78 -10.15
N THR A 7 3.13 0.25 -10.56
CA THR A 7 3.64 1.38 -11.33
C THR A 7 3.32 2.69 -10.61
N ILE A 8 3.94 3.79 -11.04
CA ILE A 8 3.71 5.11 -10.44
C ILE A 8 2.22 5.51 -10.49
N SER A 9 1.46 5.07 -11.50
CA SER A 9 0.01 5.36 -11.57
C SER A 9 -0.81 4.63 -10.50
N ASP A 10 -0.25 3.60 -9.86
CA ASP A 10 -0.95 2.82 -8.83
C ASP A 10 -0.79 3.41 -7.42
N ILE A 11 0.12 4.37 -7.23
CA ILE A 11 0.48 4.93 -5.92
C ILE A 11 -0.75 5.41 -5.14
N SER A 12 -1.65 6.15 -5.79
CA SER A 12 -2.86 6.65 -5.11
C SER A 12 -3.75 5.52 -4.60
N ASN A 13 -3.85 4.41 -5.33
CA ASN A 13 -4.61 3.24 -4.90
C ASN A 13 -3.91 2.50 -3.75
N ILE A 14 -2.58 2.34 -3.85
CA ILE A 14 -1.76 1.72 -2.80
C ILE A 14 -1.87 2.51 -1.48
N LEU A 15 -1.75 3.84 -1.55
CA LEU A 15 -1.91 4.72 -0.38
C LEU A 15 -3.28 4.55 0.27
N LYS A 16 -4.35 4.48 -0.54
CA LYS A 16 -5.70 4.25 -0.01
C LYS A 16 -5.81 2.92 0.74
N ILE A 17 -5.24 1.83 0.19
CA ILE A 17 -5.21 0.53 0.85
C ILE A 17 -4.46 0.62 2.19
N PHE A 18 -3.34 1.34 2.22
CA PHE A 18 -2.58 1.55 3.45
C PHE A 18 -3.36 2.36 4.49
N GLU A 19 -4.09 3.41 4.11
CA GLU A 19 -4.92 4.18 5.05
C GLU A 19 -6.03 3.31 5.66
N GLU A 20 -6.69 2.47 4.85
CA GLU A 20 -7.68 1.51 5.34
C GLU A 20 -7.05 0.48 6.30
N ALA A 21 -5.86 -0.03 5.97
CA ALA A 21 -5.11 -0.95 6.82
C ALA A 21 -4.67 -0.30 8.14
N LYS A 22 -4.15 0.93 8.11
CA LYS A 22 -3.79 1.70 9.32
C LYS A 22 -4.98 1.89 10.24
N ALA A 23 -6.14 2.28 9.69
CA ALA A 23 -7.37 2.43 10.46
C ALA A 23 -7.83 1.11 11.10
N TYR A 24 -7.75 0.00 10.35
CA TYR A 24 -8.06 -1.33 10.87
C TYR A 24 -7.10 -1.73 12.00
N ILE A 25 -5.79 -1.62 11.80
CA ILE A 25 -4.76 -1.96 12.80
C ILE A 25 -4.96 -1.15 14.10
N LYS A 26 -5.23 0.15 13.97
CA LYS A 26 -5.56 1.03 15.11
C LYS A 26 -6.79 0.55 15.88
N SER A 27 -7.82 0.11 15.17
CA SER A 27 -9.06 -0.42 15.79
C SER A 27 -8.81 -1.70 16.60
N GLN A 28 -7.77 -2.45 16.27
CA GLN A 28 -7.35 -3.65 16.98
C GLN A 28 -6.44 -3.35 18.19
N GLY A 29 -6.10 -2.08 18.42
CA GLY A 29 -5.27 -1.64 19.54
C GLY A 29 -3.76 -1.75 19.30
N PHE A 30 -3.33 -1.93 18.06
CA PHE A 30 -1.91 -1.91 17.70
C PHE A 30 -1.45 -0.51 17.28
N ASP A 31 -0.21 -0.18 17.60
CA ASP A 31 0.46 1.08 17.28
C ASP A 31 1.27 1.03 15.96
N GLN A 32 1.27 -0.11 15.28
CA GLN A 32 1.93 -0.28 13.99
C GLN A 32 1.34 0.66 12.93
N TRP A 33 2.26 1.36 12.23
CA TRP A 33 1.94 2.30 11.14
C TRP A 33 1.05 3.46 11.58
N GLN A 34 1.01 3.74 12.88
CA GLN A 34 0.30 4.90 13.46
C GLN A 34 1.21 6.11 13.58
N ASN A 35 2.52 5.96 13.29
CA ASN A 35 3.42 7.09 13.10
C ASN A 35 3.17 7.74 11.73
N GLU A 36 3.32 9.06 11.64
CA GLU A 36 3.04 9.82 10.42
C GLU A 36 4.00 9.49 9.26
N ASP A 37 5.11 8.80 9.54
CA ASP A 37 6.19 8.59 8.57
C ASP A 37 6.11 7.28 7.78
N TYR A 38 5.24 6.31 8.13
CA TYR A 38 5.21 5.01 7.44
C TYR A 38 3.84 4.30 7.44
N PRO A 39 3.45 3.66 6.32
CA PRO A 39 3.96 3.85 4.96
C PRO A 39 3.51 5.21 4.38
N ASN A 40 4.33 5.78 3.51
CA ASN A 40 4.13 7.07 2.85
C ASN A 40 4.45 6.98 1.34
N GLU A 41 4.15 8.04 0.59
CA GLU A 41 4.31 8.05 -0.87
C GLU A 41 5.77 7.87 -1.34
N GLU A 42 6.74 8.52 -0.70
CA GLU A 42 8.16 8.45 -1.07
C GLU A 42 8.68 7.01 -0.98
N ILE A 43 8.32 6.31 0.09
CA ILE A 43 8.71 4.90 0.28
C ILE A 43 8.11 4.00 -0.79
N ILE A 44 6.85 4.24 -1.16
CA ILE A 44 6.18 3.47 -2.22
C ILE A 44 6.83 3.75 -3.59
N GLN A 45 7.21 5.00 -3.86
CA GLN A 45 7.93 5.37 -5.09
C GLN A 45 9.29 4.68 -5.17
N ASP A 46 10.02 4.62 -4.06
CA ASP A 46 11.29 3.92 -3.97
C ASP A 46 11.11 2.40 -4.16
N ASP A 47 10.09 1.79 -3.54
CA ASP A 47 9.78 0.37 -3.71
C ASP A 47 9.42 0.03 -5.17
N ILE A 48 8.67 0.91 -5.86
CA ILE A 48 8.37 0.76 -7.30
C ILE A 48 9.66 0.87 -8.12
N SER A 49 10.50 1.87 -7.83
CA SER A 49 11.76 2.11 -8.56
C SER A 49 12.77 0.98 -8.38
N ASN A 50 12.75 0.31 -7.22
CA ASN A 50 13.57 -0.86 -6.91
C ASN A 50 12.96 -2.19 -7.38
N GLU A 51 11.87 -2.18 -8.15
CA GLU A 51 11.11 -3.37 -8.57
C GLU A 51 10.65 -4.28 -7.40
N ALA A 52 10.45 -3.70 -6.22
CA ALA A 52 10.08 -4.39 -4.98
C ALA A 52 8.58 -4.30 -4.65
N SER A 53 7.80 -3.52 -5.41
CA SER A 53 6.36 -3.31 -5.17
C SER A 53 5.48 -4.14 -6.11
N PHE A 54 4.55 -4.91 -5.53
CA PHE A 54 3.64 -5.80 -6.23
C PHE A 54 2.21 -5.65 -5.73
N ILE A 55 1.23 -5.76 -6.63
CA ILE A 55 -0.20 -5.65 -6.34
C ILE A 55 -0.85 -7.01 -6.64
N LEU A 56 -1.62 -7.52 -5.67
CA LEU A 56 -2.52 -8.64 -5.88
C LEU A 56 -3.87 -8.09 -6.37
N CYS A 57 -4.16 -8.27 -7.64
CA CYS A 57 -5.44 -7.94 -8.24
C CYS A 57 -6.37 -9.15 -8.14
N ASP A 58 -7.63 -8.94 -7.75
CA ASP A 58 -8.66 -9.93 -8.02
C ASP A 58 -9.21 -9.70 -9.44
N ASP A 59 -9.54 -10.78 -10.15
CA ASP A 59 -9.91 -10.69 -11.58
C ASP A 59 -11.27 -9.99 -11.81
N ASP A 60 -11.94 -9.56 -10.75
CA ASP A 60 -13.30 -8.98 -10.78
C ASP A 60 -13.48 -7.67 -9.99
N LYS A 61 -12.42 -6.95 -9.56
CA LYS A 61 -12.48 -5.54 -9.11
C LYS A 61 -11.12 -4.96 -8.72
N LEU A 62 -10.84 -3.76 -9.23
CA LEU A 62 -10.18 -2.67 -8.50
C LEU A 62 -11.28 -1.72 -8.02
#